data_AF-A0A524C8K6-F1
#
_entry.id   AF-A0A524C8K6-F1
#
_cell.length_a   1.000
_cell.length_b   1.000
_cell.length_c   1.000
_cell.angle_alpha   90.00
_cell.angle_beta   90.00
_cell.angle_gamma   90.00
#
_symmetry.space_group_name_H-M   'P 1'
#
loop_
_entity.id
_entity.type
_entity.pdbx_description
1 polymer ?
#
loop_
_entity_poly.entity_id
_entity_poly.type
_entity_poly.pdbx_seq_one_letter_code
_entity_poly.pdbx_strand_id
1 'polypeptide(L)'
;MGLNIEWEKLKKVLNEIIEISLDEDSSLVKIHISDKDFMESKLGRNIIGSEASINLLLNNYIKDKSIKPKIEINREENNIFLKLENNRDAKKIQKFFQDFFFGDILKNMIEALFGAFGGMYGSENI
;
A
#
# COMPACT_ATOMS: atom_id res chain seq x y z
N MET A 1 25.47 -1.06 10.30
CA MET A 1 24.78 0.24 10.40
C MET A 1 23.34 0.02 9.95
N GLY A 2 22.39 0.04 10.88
CA GLY A 2 20.97 -0.07 10.52
C GLY A 2 20.54 1.15 9.71
N LEU A 3 19.83 0.94 8.61
CA LEU A 3 19.12 1.99 7.90
C LEU A 3 18.14 2.63 8.88
N ASN A 4 18.50 3.81 9.41
CA ASN A 4 17.58 4.58 10.24
C ASN A 4 16.61 5.27 9.28
N ILE A 5 15.55 4.55 8.88
CA ILE A 5 14.50 5.10 8.03
C ILE A 5 13.85 6.23 8.82
N GLU A 6 13.96 7.45 8.32
CA GLU A 6 13.25 8.60 8.90
C GLU A 6 11.76 8.49 8.58
N TRP A 7 11.05 7.67 9.36
CA TRP A 7 9.63 7.35 9.19
C TRP A 7 8.76 8.59 9.09
N GLU A 8 9.03 9.61 9.90
CA GLU A 8 8.30 10.87 9.87
C GLU A 8 8.47 11.61 8.54
N LYS A 9 9.64 11.53 7.90
CA LYS A 9 9.85 12.10 6.57
C LYS A 9 9.14 11.29 5.50
N LEU A 10 9.21 9.95 5.57
CA LEU A 10 8.52 9.09 4.62
C LEU A 10 7.00 9.27 4.70
N LYS A 11 6.42 9.31 5.91
CA LYS A 11 4.98 9.56 6.12
C LYS A 11 4.56 10.93 5.56
N LYS A 12 5.38 11.98 5.74
CA LYS A 12 5.13 13.28 5.12
C LYS A 12 5.10 13.21 3.59
N VAL A 13 6.11 12.59 2.99
CA VAL A 13 6.16 12.39 1.53
C VAL A 13 4.92 11.61 1.04
N LEU A 14 4.57 10.50 1.69
CA LEU A 14 3.40 9.70 1.33
C LEU A 14 2.09 10.50 1.44
N ASN A 15 1.93 11.32 2.48
CA ASN A 15 0.76 12.21 2.63
C ASN A 15 0.69 13.30 1.55
N GLU A 16 1.83 13.76 1.05
CA GLU A 16 1.88 14.78 -0.01
C GLU A 16 1.58 14.18 -1.39
N ILE A 17 1.94 12.91 -1.61
CA ILE A 17 1.87 12.30 -2.94
C ILE A 17 0.69 11.35 -3.13
N ILE A 18 0.11 10.79 -2.06
CA ILE A 18 -0.97 9.81 -2.15
C ILE A 18 -2.29 10.42 -1.70
N GLU A 19 -3.29 10.34 -2.55
CA GLU A 19 -4.67 10.68 -2.23
C GLU A 19 -5.56 9.44 -2.35
N ILE A 20 -6.42 9.21 -1.36
CA ILE A 20 -7.33 8.06 -1.32
C ILE A 20 -8.76 8.57 -1.19
N SER A 21 -9.58 8.33 -2.21
CA SER A 21 -10.99 8.72 -2.24
C SER A 21 -11.91 7.51 -2.43
N LEU A 22 -13.16 7.66 -2.00
CA LEU A 22 -14.23 6.69 -2.21
C LEU A 22 -15.36 7.41 -2.95
N ASP A 23 -15.75 6.84 -4.08
CA ASP A 23 -17.01 7.16 -4.75
C ASP A 23 -18.08 6.18 -4.23
N GLU A 24 -19.04 6.71 -3.47
CA GLU A 24 -20.13 5.94 -2.87
C GLU A 24 -21.19 5.52 -3.89
N ASP A 25 -21.33 6.23 -5.01
CA ASP A 25 -22.34 5.87 -6.03
C ASP A 25 -21.90 4.62 -6.79
N SER A 26 -20.59 4.50 -7.04
CA SER A 26 -20.02 3.40 -7.83
C SER A 26 -19.27 2.34 -7.01
N SER A 27 -19.21 2.47 -5.67
CA SER A 27 -18.44 1.60 -4.78
C SER A 27 -16.97 1.46 -5.23
N LEU A 28 -16.37 2.60 -5.59
CA LEU A 28 -15.05 2.68 -6.19
C LEU A 28 -14.07 3.39 -5.26
N VAL A 29 -13.01 2.69 -4.87
CA VAL A 29 -11.87 3.31 -4.17
C VAL A 29 -10.85 3.74 -5.21
N LYS A 30 -10.48 5.01 -5.19
CA LYS A 30 -9.44 5.58 -6.06
C LYS A 30 -8.23 5.94 -5.20
N ILE A 31 -7.07 5.45 -5.60
CA ILE A 31 -5.77 5.86 -5.06
C ILE A 31 -5.06 6.64 -6.18
N HIS A 32 -4.89 7.94 -5.98
CA HIS A 32 -4.15 8.80 -6.89
C HIS A 32 -2.75 9.06 -6.34
N ILE A 33 -1.75 9.02 -7.22
CA ILE A 33 -0.35 9.26 -6.85
C ILE A 33 0.16 10.42 -7.70
N SER A 34 0.32 11.59 -7.08
CA SER A 34 0.74 12.80 -7.80
C SER A 34 2.20 12.75 -8.25
N ASP A 35 3.04 12.00 -7.53
CA ASP A 35 4.44 11.76 -7.88
C ASP A 35 4.58 10.60 -8.88
N LYS A 36 5.03 10.93 -10.09
CA LYS A 36 5.26 9.97 -11.19
C LYS A 36 6.35 8.96 -10.88
N ASP A 37 7.37 9.36 -10.13
CA ASP A 37 8.52 8.50 -9.85
C ASP A 37 8.22 7.50 -8.73
N PHE A 38 7.20 7.76 -7.90
CA PHE A 38 6.84 6.87 -6.81
C PHE A 38 6.36 5.49 -7.30
N MET A 39 5.51 5.45 -8.32
CA MET A 39 5.02 4.20 -8.93
C MET A 39 6.17 3.39 -9.54
N GLU A 40 7.19 4.07 -10.06
CA GLU A 40 8.37 3.43 -10.63
C GLU A 40 9.43 3.08 -9.60
N SER A 41 9.36 3.66 -8.40
CA SER A 41 10.28 3.37 -7.30
C SER A 41 10.20 1.90 -6.88
N LYS A 42 11.28 1.40 -6.28
CA LYS A 42 11.33 0.03 -5.75
C LYS A 42 10.21 -0.24 -4.73
N LEU A 43 9.84 0.78 -3.95
CA LEU A 43 8.77 0.68 -2.96
C LEU A 43 7.38 0.62 -3.63
N GLY A 44 7.10 1.56 -4.53
CA GLY A 44 5.83 1.61 -5.27
C GLY A 44 5.59 0.34 -6.10
N ARG A 45 6.61 -0.12 -6.85
CA ARG A 45 6.52 -1.35 -7.65
C ARG A 45 6.18 -2.58 -6.83
N ASN A 46 6.80 -2.72 -5.65
CA ASN A 46 6.61 -3.90 -4.81
C ASN A 46 5.22 -3.94 -4.14
N ILE A 47 4.66 -2.78 -3.82
CA ILE A 47 3.41 -2.71 -3.05
C ILE A 47 2.19 -2.57 -3.98
N ILE A 48 2.24 -1.64 -4.92
CA ILE A 48 1.08 -1.22 -5.72
C ILE A 48 1.32 -1.18 -7.23
N GLY A 49 2.52 -1.56 -7.71
CA GLY A 49 2.87 -1.46 -9.13
C GLY A 49 2.18 -2.49 -10.05
N SER A 50 1.48 -3.47 -9.48
CA SER A 50 0.73 -4.47 -10.23
C SER A 50 -0.53 -4.92 -9.49
N GLU A 51 -1.52 -5.40 -10.24
CA GLU A 51 -2.72 -6.02 -9.70
C GLU A 51 -2.37 -7.19 -8.77
N ALA A 52 -1.37 -8.01 -9.14
CA ALA A 52 -0.93 -9.14 -8.32
C ALA A 52 -0.38 -8.69 -6.95
N SER A 53 0.41 -7.62 -6.92
CA SER A 53 0.94 -7.04 -5.68
C SER A 53 -0.18 -6.53 -4.77
N ILE A 54 -1.17 -5.83 -5.35
CA ILE A 54 -2.33 -5.32 -4.62
C ILE A 54 -3.19 -6.48 -4.10
N ASN A 55 -3.46 -7.49 -4.92
CA ASN A 55 -4.19 -8.68 -4.50
C ASN A 55 -3.47 -9.43 -3.38
N LEU A 56 -2.14 -9.57 -3.45
CA LEU A 56 -1.33 -10.16 -2.39
C LEU A 56 -1.43 -9.35 -1.09
N LEU A 57 -1.35 -8.02 -1.20
CA LEU A 57 -1.48 -7.11 -0.07
C LEU A 57 -2.85 -7.27 0.60
N LEU A 58 -3.93 -7.18 -0.17
CA LEU A 58 -5.29 -7.36 0.34
C LEU A 58 -5.48 -8.74 0.97
N ASN A 59 -4.97 -9.79 0.33
CA ASN A 59 -5.04 -11.16 0.85
C ASN A 59 -4.26 -11.35 2.15
N ASN A 60 -3.21 -10.57 2.42
CA ASN A 60 -2.45 -10.70 3.66
C ASN A 60 -3.06 -9.93 4.82
N TYR A 61 -3.65 -8.76 4.56
CA TYR A 61 -4.07 -7.83 5.62
C TYR A 61 -5.59 -7.74 5.82
N ILE A 62 -6.39 -8.02 4.79
CA ILE A 62 -7.85 -8.09 4.92
C ILE A 62 -8.25 -9.49 5.38
N LYS A 63 -8.89 -9.58 6.55
CA LYS A 63 -9.39 -10.86 7.11
C LYS A 63 -10.47 -11.50 6.24
N ASP A 64 -11.32 -10.66 5.65
CA ASP A 64 -12.48 -11.05 4.87
C ASP A 64 -12.10 -11.43 3.43
N LYS A 65 -12.05 -12.73 3.13
CA LYS A 65 -11.58 -13.27 1.83
C LYS A 65 -12.63 -13.24 0.72
N SER A 66 -13.88 -12.85 1.03
CA SER A 66 -14.89 -12.65 -0.01
C SER A 66 -14.71 -11.31 -0.72
N ILE A 67 -13.97 -10.36 -0.14
CA ILE A 67 -13.72 -9.05 -0.75
C ILE A 67 -12.69 -9.21 -1.85
N LYS A 68 -13.16 -9.13 -3.10
CA LYS A 68 -12.33 -9.25 -4.31
C LYS A 68 -12.58 -8.02 -5.20
N PRO A 69 -11.86 -6.92 -4.99
CA PRO A 69 -12.01 -5.76 -5.85
C PRO A 69 -11.53 -6.09 -7.26
N LYS A 70 -12.22 -5.54 -8.26
CA LYS A 70 -11.66 -5.45 -9.61
C LYS A 70 -10.67 -4.30 -9.64
N ILE A 71 -9.41 -4.60 -9.91
CA ILE A 71 -8.31 -3.64 -9.86
C ILE A 71 -7.98 -3.16 -11.28
N GLU A 72 -7.87 -1.85 -11.45
CA GLU A 72 -7.42 -1.23 -12.69
C GLU A 72 -6.32 -0.22 -12.36
N ILE A 73 -5.19 -0.30 -13.06
CA ILE A 73 -4.03 0.57 -12.84
C ILE A 73 -3.86 1.42 -14.10
N ASN A 74 -4.22 2.69 -14.01
CA ASN A 74 -3.95 3.69 -15.03
C ASN A 74 -2.58 4.33 -14.74
N ARG A 75 -1.57 3.91 -15.49
CA ARG A 75 -0.19 4.43 -15.34
C ARG A 75 0.01 5.82 -15.96
N GLU A 76 -0.82 6.21 -16.92
CA GLU A 76 -0.72 7.54 -17.53
C GLU A 76 -1.15 8.63 -16.55
N GLU A 77 -2.18 8.35 -15.76
CA GLU A 77 -2.73 9.27 -14.75
C GLU A 77 -2.30 8.95 -13.32
N ASN A 78 -1.45 7.93 -13.12
CA ASN A 78 -1.06 7.41 -11.80
C ASN A 78 -2.25 7.14 -10.87
N ASN A 79 -3.29 6.53 -11.43
CA ASN A 79 -4.49 6.16 -10.70
C ASN A 79 -4.57 4.65 -10.54
N ILE A 80 -4.95 4.22 -9.34
CA ILE A 80 -5.34 2.84 -9.06
C ILE A 80 -6.80 2.87 -8.66
N PHE A 81 -7.61 2.13 -9.39
CA PHE A 81 -9.04 2.02 -9.17
C PHE A 81 -9.35 0.63 -8.64
N LEU A 82 -10.04 0.56 -7.51
CA LEU A 82 -10.54 -0.67 -6.92
C LEU A 82 -12.06 -0.61 -6.90
N LYS A 83 -12.71 -1.36 -7.79
CA LYS A 83 -14.16 -1.43 -7.87
C LYS A 83 -14.68 -2.61 -7.06
N LEU A 84 -15.66 -2.37 -6.19
CA LEU A 84 -16.28 -3.37 -5.33
C LEU A 84 -17.75 -3.57 -5.63
N GLU A 85 -18.31 -4.69 -5.16
CA GLU A 85 -19.73 -5.02 -5.35
C GLU A 85 -20.66 -4.19 -4.46
N ASN A 86 -20.15 -3.67 -3.34
CA ASN A 86 -20.94 -2.90 -2.39
C ASN A 86 -20.10 -1.87 -1.63
N ASN A 87 -20.78 -0.83 -1.14
CA ASN A 87 -20.17 0.28 -0.41
C ASN A 87 -19.56 -0.11 0.93
N ARG A 88 -20.09 -1.16 1.58
CA ARG A 88 -19.55 -1.61 2.87
C ARG A 88 -18.13 -2.12 2.70
N ASP A 89 -17.91 -2.94 1.68
CA ASP A 89 -16.60 -3.46 1.36
C ASP A 89 -15.70 -2.37 0.78
N ALA A 90 -16.24 -1.45 -0.03
CA ALA A 90 -15.48 -0.30 -0.51
C ALA A 90 -14.95 0.56 0.65
N LYS A 91 -15.76 0.83 1.67
CA LYS A 91 -15.34 1.52 2.90
C LYS A 91 -14.26 0.75 3.68
N LYS A 92 -14.38 -0.59 3.77
CA LYS A 92 -13.33 -1.42 4.39
C LYS A 92 -12.00 -1.29 3.63
N ILE A 93 -12.03 -1.36 2.31
CA ILE A 93 -10.84 -1.25 1.45
C ILE A 93 -10.24 0.16 1.52
N GLN A 94 -11.06 1.20 1.46
CA GLN A 94 -10.61 2.59 1.61
C GLN A 94 -9.89 2.77 2.96
N LYS A 95 -10.52 2.36 4.06
CA LYS A 95 -9.92 2.45 5.39
C LYS A 95 -8.62 1.66 5.49
N PHE A 96 -8.57 0.46 4.91
CA PHE A 96 -7.35 -0.32 4.86
C PHE A 96 -6.21 0.44 4.19
N PHE A 97 -6.43 1.07 3.02
CA PHE A 97 -5.37 1.82 2.36
C PHE A 97 -4.97 3.09 3.13
N GLN A 98 -5.91 3.75 3.82
CA GLN A 98 -5.59 4.86 4.72
C GLN A 98 -4.69 4.39 5.87
N ASP A 99 -5.06 3.31 6.56
CA ASP A 99 -4.27 2.70 7.63
C ASP A 99 -2.93 2.16 7.09
N PHE A 100 -2.89 1.76 5.82
CA PHE A 100 -1.70 1.26 5.15
C PHE A 100 -0.65 2.34 4.94
N PHE A 101 -1.01 3.42 4.23
CA PHE A 101 -0.07 4.47 3.86
C PHE A 101 0.19 5.46 5.00
N PHE A 102 -0.82 5.77 5.80
CA PHE A 102 -0.76 6.86 6.79
C PHE A 102 -0.73 6.36 8.23
N GLY A 103 -1.16 5.11 8.46
CA GLY A 103 -1.02 4.42 9.74
C GLY A 103 0.36 3.77 9.91
N ASP A 104 0.37 2.60 10.54
CA ASP A 104 1.61 1.89 10.89
C ASP A 104 1.81 0.59 10.10
N ILE A 105 0.88 0.20 9.22
CA ILE A 105 1.00 -1.09 8.50
C ILE A 105 2.20 -1.08 7.55
N LEU A 106 2.37 -0.03 6.72
CA LEU A 106 3.53 0.08 5.83
C LEU A 106 4.85 0.10 6.61
N LYS A 107 4.90 0.85 7.72
CA LYS A 107 6.05 0.89 8.63
C LYS A 107 6.38 -0.52 9.12
N ASN A 108 5.41 -1.22 9.71
CA ASN A 108 5.60 -2.56 10.26
C ASN A 108 6.02 -3.57 9.19
N MET A 109 5.46 -3.47 7.97
CA MET A 109 5.85 -4.33 6.85
C MET A 109 7.30 -4.12 6.45
N ILE A 110 7.74 -2.87 6.32
CA ILE A 110 9.11 -2.55 5.97
C ILE A 110 10.07 -2.92 7.11
N GLU A 111 9.73 -2.62 8.37
CA GLU A 111 10.51 -3.01 9.54
C GLU A 111 10.64 -4.53 9.65
N ALA A 112 9.58 -5.30 9.32
CA ALA A 112 9.64 -6.75 9.28
C ALA A 112 10.53 -7.27 8.15
N LEU A 113 10.49 -6.65 6.96
CA LEU A 113 11.40 -6.99 5.86
C LEU A 113 12.85 -6.74 6.30
N PHE A 114 13.18 -5.55 6.82
CA PHE A 114 14.52 -5.24 7.29
C PHE A 114 14.95 -6.03 8.53
N GLY A 115 14.02 -6.39 9.42
CA GLY A 115 14.27 -7.21 10.59
C GLY A 115 14.55 -8.68 10.22
N ALA A 116 13.83 -9.22 9.24
CA ALA A 116 14.10 -10.54 8.69
C ALA A 116 15.46 -10.60 7.97
N PHE A 117 15.82 -9.56 7.21
CA PHE A 117 17.14 -9.47 6.57
C PHE A 117 18.26 -9.16 7.58
N GLY A 118 18.01 -8.32 8.60
CA GLY A 118 18.94 -8.04 9.68
C GLY A 118 19.17 -9.23 10.63
N GLY A 119 18.22 -10.16 10.72
CA GLY A 119 18.37 -11.44 11.42
C GLY A 119 19.19 -12.47 10.64
N MET A 120 19.14 -12.47 9.30
CA MET A 120 19.98 -13.33 8.45
C MET A 120 21.45 -12.86 8.34
N TYR A 121 21.71 -11.56 8.50
CA TYR A 121 23.08 -11.02 8.60
C TYR A 121 23.52 -10.75 10.05
N GLY A 122 22.66 -11.00 11.03
CA GLY A 122 22.91 -10.85 12.46
C GLY A 122 23.35 -12.14 13.16
N SER A 123 23.48 -13.24 12.43
CA SER A 123 24.11 -14.48 12.92
C SER A 123 25.62 -14.52 12.59
N GLU A 124 26.31 -13.40 12.71
CA GLU A 124 27.76 -13.36 12.88
C GLU A 124 28.05 -12.79 14.27
N ASN A 125 27.86 -13.64 15.28
CA ASN A 125 28.62 -13.68 16.54
C ASN A 125 28.15 -14.91 17.34
N ILE A 126 28.68 -16.08 16.97
CA ILE A 126 29.04 -17.15 17.92
C ILE A 126 30.49 -17.50 17.61
#